data_AF-A0A0S8KJB9-F1
#
_entry.id   AF-A0A0S8KJB9-F1
#
_cell.length_a   1.000
_cell.length_b   1.000
_cell.length_c   1.000
_cell.angle_alpha   90.00
_cell.angle_beta   90.00
_cell.angle_gamma   90.00
#
_symmetry.space_group_name_H-M   'P 1'
#
loop_
_entity.id
_entity.type
_entity.pdbx_description
1 polymer ?
#
loop_
_entity_poly.entity_id
_entity_poly.type
_entity_poly.pdbx_seq_one_letter_code
_entity_poly.pdbx_strand_id
1 'polypeptide(L)'
;MLEEHESRIRSPEKLDQMTDPDWMHEHLIDELALQMYLYEKGRIIDIDTKQMQKLAGYLNTEFNPDAEDMRQEIRQLLFKYAYAATKYILKKSKEFARINDKKLMIILFDPYGSTRQLLDGEPRVDQEIVDFLEKNNFNYFDMNQVHAEDYKGFKLSQEEYYQRYFIGHYNPKGNHFFAFSIKPRIVEWLDPPPFTYRKSNTLPNDFKGYLEGN
;
A
#
# COMPACT_ATOMS: atom_id res chain seq x y z
N MET A 1 -14.26 -3.17 -21.56
CA MET A 1 -13.49 -1.91 -21.63
C MET A 1 -13.42 -1.38 -20.22
N LEU A 2 -12.26 -0.93 -19.73
CA LEU A 2 -12.20 -0.23 -18.44
C LEU A 2 -12.64 1.21 -18.68
N GLU A 3 -13.57 1.70 -17.86
CA GLU A 3 -14.08 3.06 -17.93
C GLU A 3 -13.52 3.84 -16.74
N GLU A 4 -12.95 5.01 -17.01
CA GLU A 4 -12.51 5.92 -15.96
C GLU A 4 -13.69 6.82 -15.58
N HIS A 5 -14.01 6.84 -14.30
CA HIS A 5 -15.03 7.71 -13.75
C HIS A 5 -14.38 8.78 -12.89
N GLU A 6 -15.01 9.93 -12.92
CA GLU A 6 -14.68 11.05 -12.07
C GLU A 6 -14.91 10.70 -10.59
N SER A 7 -13.94 11.00 -9.70
CA SER A 7 -14.10 10.81 -8.24
C SER A 7 -15.45 11.35 -7.76
N ARG A 8 -16.16 10.58 -6.91
CA ARG A 8 -17.43 10.99 -6.29
C ARG A 8 -17.25 12.07 -5.21
N ILE A 9 -16.03 12.20 -4.69
CA ILE A 9 -15.66 13.18 -3.65
C ILE A 9 -14.56 14.07 -4.23
N ARG A 10 -14.95 15.29 -4.63
CA ARG A 10 -14.08 16.27 -5.30
C ARG A 10 -13.91 17.57 -4.54
N SER A 11 -14.66 17.74 -3.46
CA SER A 11 -14.60 18.93 -2.63
C SER A 11 -14.78 18.54 -1.16
N PRO A 12 -14.32 19.39 -0.23
CA PRO A 12 -14.57 19.19 1.20
C PRO A 12 -16.06 19.02 1.52
N GLU A 13 -16.95 19.78 0.87
CA GLU A 13 -18.40 19.70 1.11
C GLU A 13 -18.97 18.35 0.67
N LYS A 14 -18.41 17.73 -0.37
CA LYS A 14 -18.77 16.38 -0.79
C LYS A 14 -18.22 15.30 0.14
N LEU A 15 -17.14 15.58 0.86
CA LEU A 15 -16.61 14.67 1.87
C LEU A 15 -17.56 14.55 3.06
N ASP A 16 -18.23 15.63 3.45
CA ASP A 16 -19.21 15.63 4.56
C ASP A 16 -20.38 14.65 4.31
N GLN A 17 -20.73 14.39 3.05
CA GLN A 17 -21.78 13.41 2.69
C GLN A 17 -21.42 11.99 3.15
N MET A 18 -20.14 11.67 3.35
CA MET A 18 -19.72 10.37 3.87
C MET A 18 -20.12 10.13 5.32
N THR A 19 -20.55 11.17 6.03
CA THR A 19 -21.09 11.05 7.39
C THR A 19 -22.55 10.57 7.39
N ASP A 20 -23.25 10.65 6.26
CA ASP A 20 -24.62 10.19 6.07
C ASP A 20 -24.61 8.69 5.69
N PRO A 21 -25.14 7.81 6.57
CA PRO A 21 -25.16 6.36 6.30
C PRO A 21 -25.99 5.99 5.08
N ASP A 22 -27.09 6.69 4.80
CA ASP A 22 -27.97 6.38 3.67
C ASP A 22 -27.27 6.74 2.36
N TRP A 23 -26.57 7.89 2.34
CA TRP A 23 -25.74 8.28 1.22
C TRP A 23 -24.62 7.26 0.97
N MET A 24 -23.92 6.83 2.04
CA MET A 24 -22.87 5.82 1.94
C MET A 24 -23.39 4.49 1.41
N HIS A 25 -24.55 4.05 1.87
CA HIS A 25 -25.19 2.84 1.37
C HIS A 25 -25.53 2.98 -0.11
N GLU A 26 -26.26 4.03 -0.52
CA GLU A 26 -26.64 4.26 -1.92
C GLU A 26 -25.44 4.25 -2.88
N HIS A 27 -24.31 4.83 -2.47
CA HIS A 27 -23.15 5.01 -3.34
C HIS A 27 -22.16 3.84 -3.32
N LEU A 28 -22.25 2.94 -2.33
CA LEU A 28 -21.30 1.84 -2.15
C LEU A 28 -21.95 0.46 -2.19
N ILE A 29 -23.29 0.36 -2.27
CA ILE A 29 -23.98 -0.92 -2.26
C ILE A 29 -23.50 -1.85 -3.37
N ASP A 30 -23.17 -1.31 -4.55
CA ASP A 30 -22.67 -2.06 -5.71
C ASP A 30 -21.13 -2.10 -5.80
N GLU A 31 -20.40 -1.64 -4.78
CA GLU A 31 -18.94 -1.65 -4.80
C GLU A 31 -18.41 -3.05 -4.51
N LEU A 32 -17.85 -3.68 -5.54
CA LEU A 32 -17.52 -5.10 -5.54
C LEU A 32 -16.45 -5.46 -4.51
N ALA A 33 -15.43 -4.61 -4.32
CA ALA A 33 -14.36 -4.89 -3.37
C ALA A 33 -14.85 -4.81 -1.91
N LEU A 34 -15.74 -3.86 -1.63
CA LEU A 34 -16.41 -3.70 -0.35
C LEU A 34 -17.31 -4.91 -0.07
N GLN A 35 -18.12 -5.34 -1.03
CA GLN A 35 -18.94 -6.55 -0.87
C GLN A 35 -18.08 -7.77 -0.55
N MET A 36 -17.00 -8.00 -1.32
CA MET A 36 -16.06 -9.10 -1.06
C MET A 36 -15.43 -9.01 0.33
N TYR A 37 -15.01 -7.82 0.75
CA TYR A 37 -14.44 -7.58 2.07
C TYR A 37 -15.45 -7.84 3.20
N LEU A 38 -16.67 -7.33 3.07
CA LEU A 38 -17.73 -7.54 4.07
C LEU A 38 -18.12 -9.01 4.16
N TYR A 39 -18.18 -9.73 3.03
CA TYR A 39 -18.47 -11.15 3.00
C TYR A 39 -17.36 -11.98 3.66
N GLU A 40 -16.09 -11.70 3.33
CA GLU A 40 -14.91 -12.33 3.94
C GLU A 40 -14.88 -12.12 5.47
N LYS A 41 -15.31 -10.95 5.95
CA LYS A 41 -15.43 -10.64 7.37
C LYS A 41 -16.72 -11.16 8.04
N GLY A 42 -17.58 -11.86 7.31
CA GLY A 42 -18.85 -12.38 7.80
C GLY A 42 -19.84 -11.28 8.22
N ARG A 43 -19.72 -10.07 7.65
CA ARG A 43 -20.63 -8.95 7.90
C ARG A 43 -21.86 -8.97 7.00
N ILE A 44 -21.78 -9.66 5.87
CA ILE A 44 -22.90 -10.04 5.02
C ILE A 44 -22.87 -11.55 4.78
N ILE A 45 -24.02 -12.13 4.46
CA ILE A 45 -24.19 -13.58 4.26
C ILE A 45 -24.30 -13.97 2.79
N ASP A 46 -24.65 -13.03 1.93
CA ASP A 46 -24.89 -13.24 0.50
C ASP A 46 -23.89 -12.46 -0.33
N ILE A 47 -23.48 -13.03 -1.46
CA ILE A 47 -22.63 -12.38 -2.46
C ILE A 47 -23.00 -12.90 -3.85
N ASP A 48 -22.96 -12.04 -4.86
CA ASP A 48 -23.29 -12.42 -6.23
C ASP A 48 -22.15 -13.23 -6.86
N THR A 49 -22.25 -14.56 -6.78
CA THR A 49 -21.24 -15.49 -7.32
C THR A 49 -21.07 -15.38 -8.84
N LYS A 50 -22.09 -14.93 -9.58
CA LYS A 50 -21.96 -14.70 -11.04
C LYS A 50 -21.08 -13.49 -11.30
N GLN A 51 -21.19 -12.43 -10.49
CA GLN A 51 -20.28 -11.29 -10.57
C GLN A 51 -18.86 -11.68 -10.18
N MET A 52 -18.67 -12.53 -9.18
CA MET A 52 -17.36 -13.06 -8.79
C MET A 52 -16.71 -13.87 -9.92
N GLN A 53 -17.45 -14.75 -10.58
CA GLN A 53 -16.98 -15.48 -11.77
C GLN A 53 -16.57 -14.54 -12.90
N LYS A 54 -17.38 -13.50 -13.15
CA LYS A 54 -17.06 -12.49 -14.17
C LYS A 54 -15.78 -11.73 -13.83
N LEU A 55 -15.60 -11.34 -12.57
CA LEU A 55 -14.38 -10.70 -12.08
C LEU A 55 -13.16 -11.62 -12.25
N ALA A 56 -13.28 -12.88 -11.85
CA ALA A 56 -12.21 -13.87 -11.99
C ALA A 56 -11.78 -14.02 -13.46
N GLY A 57 -12.74 -14.02 -14.39
CA GLY A 57 -12.48 -13.98 -15.83
C GLY A 57 -11.69 -12.75 -16.28
N TYR A 58 -12.00 -11.55 -15.78
CA TYR A 58 -11.21 -10.35 -16.09
C TYR A 58 -9.80 -10.39 -15.50
N LEU A 59 -9.64 -11.02 -14.34
CA LEU A 59 -8.36 -11.17 -13.65
C LEU A 59 -7.53 -12.34 -14.18
N ASN A 60 -8.08 -13.16 -15.09
CA ASN A 60 -7.51 -14.43 -15.55
C ASN A 60 -7.12 -15.35 -14.38
N THR A 61 -8.03 -15.49 -13.42
CA THR A 61 -7.87 -16.37 -12.26
C THR A 61 -9.08 -17.28 -12.11
N GLU A 62 -8.93 -18.33 -11.32
CA GLU A 62 -10.01 -19.27 -11.04
C GLU A 62 -10.90 -18.76 -9.91
N PHE A 63 -12.18 -19.13 -9.94
CA PHE A 63 -13.12 -18.90 -8.86
C PHE A 63 -14.11 -20.07 -8.81
N ASN A 64 -14.18 -20.76 -7.67
CA ASN A 64 -15.09 -21.86 -7.42
C ASN A 64 -16.38 -21.36 -6.73
N PRO A 65 -17.52 -21.28 -7.44
CA PRO A 65 -18.79 -20.82 -6.86
C PRO A 65 -19.40 -21.82 -5.87
N ASP A 66 -18.90 -23.05 -5.81
CA ASP A 66 -19.36 -24.14 -4.95
C ASP A 66 -18.32 -24.51 -3.89
N ALA A 67 -17.39 -23.60 -3.58
CA ALA A 67 -16.35 -23.82 -2.58
C ALA A 67 -16.94 -24.10 -1.19
N GLU A 68 -16.40 -25.10 -0.49
CA GLU A 68 -16.78 -25.42 0.90
C GLU A 68 -16.48 -24.25 1.84
N ASP A 69 -15.33 -23.58 1.64
CA ASP A 69 -14.99 -22.32 2.31
C ASP A 69 -15.07 -21.15 1.33
N MET A 70 -16.30 -20.70 1.07
CA MET A 70 -16.58 -19.56 0.19
C MET A 70 -15.91 -18.27 0.68
N ARG A 71 -15.69 -18.08 2.00
CA ARG A 71 -15.03 -16.86 2.50
C ARG A 71 -13.56 -16.83 2.11
N GLN A 72 -12.89 -17.96 2.21
CA GLN A 72 -11.51 -18.10 1.77
C GLN A 72 -11.38 -17.93 0.25
N GLU A 73 -12.32 -18.45 -0.53
CA GLU A 73 -12.38 -18.27 -1.98
C GLU A 73 -12.53 -16.78 -2.36
N ILE A 74 -13.47 -16.07 -1.74
CA ILE A 74 -13.68 -14.63 -1.92
C ILE A 74 -12.45 -13.83 -1.48
N ARG A 75 -11.81 -14.22 -0.37
CA ARG A 75 -10.57 -13.59 0.08
C ARG A 75 -9.48 -13.66 -0.99
N GLN A 76 -9.28 -14.82 -1.61
CA GLN A 76 -8.26 -14.99 -2.66
C GLN A 76 -8.57 -14.14 -3.89
N LEU A 77 -9.84 -14.12 -4.33
CA LEU A 77 -10.27 -13.28 -5.44
C LEU A 77 -10.07 -11.79 -5.14
N LEU A 78 -10.40 -11.34 -3.93
CA LEU A 78 -10.16 -9.96 -3.47
C LEU A 78 -8.67 -9.60 -3.50
N PHE A 79 -7.76 -10.49 -3.08
CA PHE A 79 -6.31 -10.26 -3.20
C PHE A 79 -5.87 -10.11 -4.66
N LYS A 80 -6.35 -10.98 -5.57
CA LYS A 80 -6.04 -10.87 -7.00
C LYS A 80 -6.55 -9.57 -7.59
N TYR A 81 -7.76 -9.16 -7.22
CA TYR A 81 -8.31 -7.85 -7.60
C TYR A 81 -7.43 -6.71 -7.07
N ALA A 82 -7.08 -6.72 -5.79
CA ALA A 82 -6.25 -5.69 -5.16
C ALA A 82 -4.88 -5.57 -5.83
N TYR A 83 -4.25 -6.69 -6.20
CA TYR A 83 -2.98 -6.66 -6.94
C TYR A 83 -3.11 -6.13 -8.35
N ALA A 84 -4.16 -6.51 -9.08
CA ALA A 84 -4.43 -5.96 -10.41
C ALA A 84 -4.65 -4.44 -10.35
N ALA A 85 -5.45 -3.97 -9.40
CA ALA A 85 -5.68 -2.54 -9.16
C ALA A 85 -4.38 -1.81 -8.78
N THR A 86 -3.57 -2.39 -7.88
CA THR A 86 -2.28 -1.83 -7.47
C THR A 86 -1.33 -1.68 -8.67
N LYS A 87 -1.21 -2.70 -9.52
CA LYS A 87 -0.39 -2.65 -10.74
C LYS A 87 -0.87 -1.57 -11.71
N TYR A 88 -2.18 -1.36 -11.83
CA TYR A 88 -2.74 -0.29 -12.64
C TYR A 88 -2.37 1.09 -12.10
N ILE A 89 -2.56 1.31 -10.78
CA ILE A 89 -2.20 2.56 -10.10
C ILE A 89 -0.71 2.83 -10.24
N LEU A 90 0.16 1.84 -10.02
CA LEU A 90 1.61 2.00 -10.17
C LEU A 90 2.01 2.44 -11.57
N LYS A 91 1.40 1.88 -12.63
CA LYS A 91 1.62 2.32 -14.01
C LYS A 91 1.21 3.77 -14.21
N LYS A 92 0.02 4.15 -13.72
CA LYS A 92 -0.50 5.53 -13.83
C LYS A 92 0.37 6.51 -13.04
N SER A 93 0.80 6.17 -11.84
CA SER A 93 1.69 6.99 -11.02
C SER A 93 3.06 7.18 -11.68
N LYS A 94 3.63 6.12 -12.28
CA LYS A 94 4.89 6.21 -13.04
C LYS A 94 4.76 7.14 -14.25
N GLU A 95 3.67 7.01 -15.00
CA GLU A 95 3.39 7.88 -16.14
C GLU A 95 3.16 9.34 -15.71
N PHE A 96 2.36 9.56 -14.66
CA PHE A 96 2.12 10.88 -14.09
C PHE A 96 3.43 11.56 -13.65
N ALA A 97 4.29 10.83 -12.95
CA ALA A 97 5.59 11.36 -12.54
C ALA A 97 6.45 11.73 -13.76
N ARG A 98 6.48 10.86 -14.78
CA ARG A 98 7.23 11.09 -16.02
C ARG A 98 6.77 12.33 -16.78
N ILE A 99 5.46 12.52 -16.97
CA ILE A 99 4.94 13.66 -17.75
C ILE A 99 5.09 15.00 -17.01
N ASN A 100 5.22 14.98 -15.68
CA ASN A 100 5.36 16.18 -14.84
C ASN A 100 6.81 16.43 -14.39
N ASP A 101 7.79 15.73 -14.98
CA ASP A 101 9.20 15.81 -14.63
C ASP A 101 9.46 15.63 -13.12
N LYS A 102 8.85 14.58 -12.54
CA LYS A 102 9.01 14.19 -11.12
C LYS A 102 9.68 12.83 -11.00
N LYS A 103 10.48 12.66 -9.95
CA LYS A 103 11.01 11.36 -9.51
C LYS A 103 9.93 10.62 -8.70
N LEU A 104 9.86 9.30 -8.84
CA LEU A 104 8.94 8.42 -8.10
C LEU A 104 9.69 7.31 -7.38
N MET A 105 9.33 7.05 -6.12
CA MET A 105 9.77 5.90 -5.32
C MET A 105 8.53 5.26 -4.70
N ILE A 106 8.44 3.96 -4.84
CA ILE A 106 7.37 3.17 -4.23
C ILE A 106 7.87 2.66 -2.89
N ILE A 107 7.06 2.76 -1.84
CA ILE A 107 7.40 2.24 -0.52
C ILE A 107 6.51 1.04 -0.27
N LEU A 108 7.11 -0.14 -0.12
CA LEU A 108 6.39 -1.35 0.26
C LEU A 108 6.40 -1.47 1.78
N PHE A 109 5.20 -1.53 2.35
CA PHE A 109 5.04 -1.76 3.77
C PHE A 109 3.67 -2.36 4.10
N ASP A 110 3.70 -3.60 4.58
CA ASP A 110 2.56 -4.36 5.05
C ASP A 110 2.97 -5.04 6.37
N PRO A 111 2.82 -4.34 7.51
CA PRO A 111 3.22 -4.86 8.80
C PRO A 111 2.37 -6.05 9.26
N TYR A 112 1.16 -6.27 8.71
CA TYR A 112 0.29 -7.33 9.24
C TYR A 112 0.18 -8.55 8.33
N GLY A 113 0.60 -8.46 7.07
CA GLY A 113 0.82 -9.61 6.20
C GLY A 113 2.30 -9.86 5.97
N SER A 114 2.85 -9.22 4.96
CA SER A 114 4.16 -9.52 4.36
C SER A 114 5.31 -9.41 5.34
N THR A 115 5.34 -8.39 6.21
CA THR A 115 6.39 -8.27 7.23
C THR A 115 6.34 -9.47 8.19
N ARG A 116 5.17 -9.82 8.74
CA ARG A 116 5.04 -10.97 9.67
C ARG A 116 5.53 -12.27 9.05
N GLN A 117 5.09 -12.57 7.84
CA GLN A 117 5.55 -13.77 7.12
C GLN A 117 7.08 -13.80 6.98
N LEU A 118 7.70 -12.68 6.59
CA LEU A 118 9.16 -12.61 6.47
C LEU A 118 9.90 -12.81 7.80
N LEU A 119 9.34 -12.33 8.93
CA LEU A 119 9.92 -12.55 10.26
C LEU A 119 9.90 -14.01 10.67
N ASP A 120 8.91 -14.78 10.21
CA ASP A 120 8.78 -16.21 10.45
C ASP A 120 9.58 -17.06 9.44
N GLY A 121 10.27 -16.41 8.49
CA GLY A 121 10.99 -17.09 7.42
C GLY A 121 10.09 -17.62 6.29
N GLU A 122 8.82 -17.21 6.29
CA GLU A 122 7.82 -17.59 5.29
C GLU A 122 7.88 -16.68 4.06
N PRO A 123 7.41 -17.16 2.89
CA PRO A 123 7.22 -16.32 1.73
C PRO A 123 6.23 -15.19 2.01
N ARG A 124 6.56 -14.00 1.49
CA ARG A 124 5.68 -12.82 1.56
C ARG A 124 4.47 -12.95 0.62
N VAL A 125 3.30 -12.50 1.08
CA VAL A 125 2.05 -12.56 0.32
C VAL A 125 2.04 -11.61 -0.88
N ASP A 126 2.72 -10.47 -0.78
CA ASP A 126 2.80 -9.44 -1.83
C ASP A 126 3.93 -9.68 -2.85
N GLN A 127 4.48 -10.91 -2.96
CA GLN A 127 5.55 -11.24 -3.90
C GLN A 127 5.21 -10.84 -5.35
N GLU A 128 3.95 -11.01 -5.75
CA GLU A 128 3.45 -10.62 -7.07
C GLU A 128 3.64 -9.11 -7.38
N ILE A 129 3.61 -8.26 -6.35
CA ILE A 129 3.86 -6.83 -6.47
C ILE A 129 5.36 -6.53 -6.53
N VAL A 130 6.18 -7.21 -5.75
CA VAL A 130 7.65 -7.09 -5.81
C VAL A 130 8.15 -7.45 -7.21
N ASP A 131 7.76 -8.62 -7.72
CA ASP A 131 8.12 -9.09 -9.06
C ASP A 131 7.70 -8.09 -10.13
N PHE A 132 6.52 -7.48 -9.95
CA PHE A 132 6.03 -6.45 -10.86
C PHE A 132 6.90 -5.19 -10.82
N LEU A 133 7.29 -4.71 -9.63
CA LEU A 133 8.15 -3.53 -9.49
C LEU A 133 9.53 -3.77 -10.12
N GLU A 134 10.13 -4.92 -9.86
CA GLU A 134 11.44 -5.31 -10.42
C GLU A 134 11.38 -5.43 -11.95
N LYS A 135 10.44 -6.24 -12.47
CA LYS A 135 10.27 -6.46 -13.91
C LYS A 135 10.04 -5.16 -14.69
N ASN A 136 9.39 -4.17 -14.07
CA ASN A 136 9.06 -2.90 -14.70
C ASN A 136 10.02 -1.76 -14.31
N ASN A 137 11.16 -2.07 -13.69
CA ASN A 137 12.19 -1.11 -13.28
C ASN A 137 11.59 0.07 -12.50
N PHE A 138 10.80 -0.23 -11.46
CA PHE A 138 10.39 0.77 -10.48
C PHE A 138 11.53 1.00 -9.49
N ASN A 139 11.75 2.25 -9.11
CA ASN A 139 12.50 2.54 -7.91
C ASN A 139 11.58 2.28 -6.70
N TYR A 140 11.99 1.39 -5.80
CA TYR A 140 11.23 1.11 -4.59
C TYR A 140 12.13 0.94 -3.36
N PHE A 141 11.53 1.13 -2.19
CA PHE A 141 12.11 0.87 -0.88
C PHE A 141 11.21 -0.12 -0.14
N ASP A 142 11.80 -1.21 0.33
CA ASP A 142 11.06 -2.30 0.95
C ASP A 142 11.22 -2.30 2.46
N MET A 143 10.23 -1.74 3.16
CA MET A 143 10.26 -1.67 4.61
C MET A 143 9.98 -3.03 5.27
N ASN A 144 9.32 -3.96 4.57
CA ASN A 144 9.09 -5.31 5.09
C ASN A 144 10.43 -6.04 5.26
N GLN A 145 11.32 -5.94 4.26
CA GLN A 145 12.66 -6.51 4.30
C GLN A 145 13.54 -5.86 5.38
N VAL A 146 13.42 -4.54 5.56
CA VAL A 146 14.14 -3.81 6.62
C VAL A 146 13.77 -4.33 8.01
N HIS A 147 12.48 -4.57 8.27
CA HIS A 147 12.05 -5.18 9.53
C HIS A 147 12.51 -6.62 9.67
N ALA A 148 12.45 -7.42 8.60
CA ALA A 148 12.93 -8.80 8.63
C ALA A 148 14.43 -8.89 8.95
N GLU A 149 15.24 -7.96 8.45
CA GLU A 149 16.67 -7.88 8.77
C GLU A 149 16.91 -7.40 10.20
N ASP A 150 16.23 -6.36 10.66
CA ASP A 150 16.34 -5.85 12.04
C ASP A 150 15.95 -6.93 13.06
N TYR A 151 14.90 -7.72 12.78
CA TYR A 151 14.41 -8.77 13.65
C TYR A 151 15.46 -9.86 13.95
N LYS A 152 16.36 -10.17 13.02
CA LYS A 152 17.45 -11.16 13.21
C LYS A 152 18.38 -10.80 14.39
N GLY A 153 18.45 -9.51 14.75
CA GLY A 153 19.22 -9.03 15.89
C GLY A 153 18.54 -9.23 17.25
N PHE A 154 17.31 -9.73 17.29
CA PHE A 154 16.51 -9.86 18.51
C PHE A 154 16.32 -11.33 18.93
N LYS A 155 16.24 -11.54 20.24
CA LYS A 155 15.79 -12.80 20.87
C LYS A 155 14.38 -12.61 21.44
N LEU A 156 13.50 -12.02 20.64
CA LEU A 156 12.11 -11.71 21.00
C LEU A 156 11.18 -12.62 20.20
N SER A 157 9.98 -12.85 20.71
CA SER A 157 8.88 -13.31 19.86
C SER A 157 8.48 -12.21 18.85
N GLN A 158 7.75 -12.61 17.80
CA GLN A 158 7.23 -11.68 16.81
C GLN A 158 6.36 -10.59 17.48
N GLU A 159 5.46 -10.95 18.39
CA GLU A 159 4.61 -9.97 19.08
C GLU A 159 5.40 -8.97 19.92
N GLU A 160 6.39 -9.42 20.67
CA GLU A 160 7.25 -8.53 21.47
C GLU A 160 8.07 -7.60 20.57
N TYR A 161 8.52 -8.08 19.40
CA TYR A 161 9.16 -7.22 18.40
C TYR A 161 8.19 -6.16 17.88
N TYR A 162 6.95 -6.53 17.57
CA TYR A 162 5.93 -5.60 17.07
C TYR A 162 5.57 -4.53 18.10
N GLN A 163 5.42 -4.89 19.37
CA GLN A 163 5.11 -3.94 20.45
C GLN A 163 6.16 -2.82 20.58
N ARG A 164 7.40 -3.05 20.12
CA ARG A 164 8.43 -2.00 20.09
C ARG A 164 8.10 -0.88 19.10
N TYR A 165 7.45 -1.21 17.98
CA TYR A 165 7.28 -0.30 16.86
C TYR A 165 5.82 0.05 16.54
N PHE A 166 4.83 -0.69 17.06
CA PHE A 166 3.44 -0.59 16.61
C PHE A 166 2.42 -0.43 17.75
N ILE A 167 1.35 0.30 17.44
CA ILE A 167 0.11 0.46 18.25
C ILE A 167 -1.15 0.29 17.39
N GLY A 168 -1.06 -0.46 16.28
CA GLY A 168 -2.04 -0.50 15.18
C GLY A 168 -1.51 0.17 13.91
N HIS A 169 -0.69 1.20 14.09
CA HIS A 169 0.23 1.78 13.11
C HIS A 169 1.58 2.02 13.80
N TYR A 170 2.57 2.59 13.12
CA TYR A 170 3.84 2.92 13.77
C TYR A 170 3.63 3.85 14.99
N ASN A 171 4.26 3.49 16.10
CA ASN A 171 4.45 4.35 17.26
C ASN A 171 5.63 5.32 17.00
N PRO A 172 5.98 6.26 17.92
CA PRO A 172 7.08 7.19 17.70
C PRO A 172 8.43 6.53 17.39
N LYS A 173 8.73 5.38 18.01
CA LYS A 173 9.94 4.60 17.74
C LYS A 173 9.89 3.95 16.36
N GLY A 174 8.73 3.44 15.93
CA GLY A 174 8.50 2.93 14.58
C GLY A 174 8.70 4.00 13.51
N ASN A 175 8.12 5.19 13.72
CA ASN A 175 8.31 6.33 12.82
C ASN A 175 9.79 6.74 12.72
N HIS A 176 10.50 6.77 13.85
CA HIS A 176 11.93 7.06 13.86
C HIS A 176 12.72 5.99 13.10
N PHE A 177 12.41 4.71 13.33
CA PHE A 177 13.06 3.59 12.65
C PHE A 177 12.85 3.67 11.14
N PHE A 178 11.61 3.86 10.68
CA PHE A 178 11.29 4.06 9.27
C PHE A 178 12.08 5.22 8.66
N ALA A 179 12.04 6.41 9.29
CA ALA A 179 12.71 7.61 8.80
C ALA A 179 14.23 7.40 8.69
N PHE A 180 14.83 6.72 9.68
CA PHE A 180 16.25 6.41 9.68
C PHE A 180 16.61 5.42 8.56
N SER A 181 15.77 4.40 8.34
CA SER A 181 16.00 3.35 7.35
C SER A 181 15.86 3.82 5.91
N ILE A 182 14.89 4.69 5.60
CA ILE A 182 14.70 5.22 4.24
C ILE A 182 15.69 6.35 3.89
N LYS A 183 16.25 7.02 4.91
CA LYS A 183 17.12 8.19 4.74
C LYS A 183 18.19 8.03 3.64
N PRO A 184 18.97 6.93 3.55
CA PRO A 184 19.99 6.80 2.52
C PRO A 184 19.41 6.89 1.10
N ARG A 185 18.24 6.28 0.86
CA ARG A 185 17.55 6.30 -0.44
C ARG A 185 17.09 7.70 -0.83
N ILE A 186 16.66 8.49 0.15
CA ILE A 186 16.26 9.90 -0.07
C ILE A 186 17.51 10.75 -0.37
N VAL A 187 18.61 10.55 0.35
CA VAL A 187 19.85 11.30 0.13
C VAL A 187 20.39 11.10 -1.28
N GLU A 188 20.29 9.90 -1.85
CA GLU A 188 20.66 9.62 -3.26
C GLU A 188 19.88 10.46 -4.28
N TRP A 189 18.73 11.02 -3.91
CA TRP A 189 17.91 11.85 -4.81
C TRP A 189 18.25 13.34 -4.77
N LEU A 190 18.95 13.79 -3.73
CA LEU A 190 19.26 15.20 -3.50
C LEU A 190 20.49 15.59 -4.34
N ASP A 191 20.32 16.63 -5.14
CA ASP A 191 21.39 17.25 -5.91
C ASP A 191 21.29 18.78 -5.75
N PRO A 192 22.28 19.45 -5.10
CA PRO A 192 23.51 18.88 -4.55
C PRO A 192 23.26 17.99 -3.32
N PRO A 193 24.22 17.12 -2.94
CA PRO A 193 24.08 16.32 -1.72
C PRO A 193 23.97 17.22 -0.48
N PRO A 194 23.28 16.75 0.58
CA PRO A 194 23.12 17.49 1.83
C PRO A 194 24.47 17.91 2.42
N PHE A 195 24.58 19.17 2.82
CA PHE A 195 25.78 19.67 3.51
C PHE A 195 26.02 18.85 4.78
N THR A 196 27.19 18.21 4.88
CA THR A 196 27.59 17.39 6.04
C THR A 196 27.75 18.19 7.33
N TYR A 197 28.18 19.45 7.21
CA TYR A 197 28.27 20.41 8.31
C TYR A 197 27.81 21.78 7.84
N ARG A 198 26.83 22.36 8.53
CA ARG A 198 26.42 23.75 8.32
C ARG A 198 27.45 24.68 8.97
N LYS A 199 27.91 25.71 8.25
CA LYS A 199 28.70 26.80 8.86
C LYS A 199 27.80 27.47 9.92
N SER A 200 28.36 27.84 11.07
CA SER A 200 27.66 28.27 12.30
C SER A 200 26.59 29.36 12.16
N ASN A 201 26.50 30.03 11.01
CA ASN A 201 25.61 31.16 10.76
C ASN A 201 24.48 30.87 9.76
N THR A 202 24.22 29.60 9.42
CA THR A 202 23.07 29.24 8.56
C THR A 202 21.83 28.94 9.41
N LEU A 203 20.70 29.57 9.07
CA LEU A 203 19.43 29.41 9.77
C LEU A 203 19.00 27.92 9.80
N PRO A 204 18.28 27.46 10.83
CA PRO A 204 17.89 26.05 10.98
C PRO A 204 17.10 25.46 9.81
N ASN A 205 16.46 26.28 8.97
CA ASN A 205 15.53 25.85 7.91
C ASN A 205 15.82 26.49 6.54
N ASP A 206 17.09 26.57 6.11
CA ASP A 206 17.39 27.01 4.73
C ASP A 206 17.27 25.83 3.75
N PHE A 207 16.21 25.84 2.92
CA PHE A 207 15.95 24.87 1.85
C PHE A 207 16.34 25.39 0.46
N LYS A 208 17.04 26.53 0.39
CA LYS A 208 17.46 27.14 -0.87
C LYS A 208 18.36 26.16 -1.66
N GLY A 209 17.93 25.83 -2.88
CA GLY A 209 18.58 24.87 -3.76
C GLY A 209 18.08 23.41 -3.63
N TYR A 210 17.24 23.08 -2.65
CA TYR A 210 16.59 21.76 -2.54
C TYR A 210 15.13 21.77 -2.99
N LEU A 211 14.44 22.89 -2.79
CA LEU A 211 13.08 23.12 -3.23
C LEU A 211 13.10 24.32 -4.18
N GLU A 212 13.32 24.06 -5.47
CA GLU A 212 13.04 25.06 -6.50
C GLU A 212 11.52 25.11 -6.70
N GLY A 213 10.87 26.06 -6.05
CA GLY A 213 9.51 26.45 -6.36
C GLY A 213 9.55 27.58 -7.39
N ASN A 214 8.91 27.34 -8.54
CA ASN A 214 8.26 28.40 -9.31
C ASN A 214 7.09 28.98 -8.52
#